data_AF-A0A418VGQ1-F1
#
_entry.id   AF-A0A418VGQ1-F1
#
_cell.length_a   1.000
_cell.length_b   1.000
_cell.length_c   1.000
_cell.angle_alpha   90.00
_cell.angle_beta   90.00
_cell.angle_gamma   90.00
#
_symmetry.space_group_name_H-M   'P 1'
#
loop_
_entity.id
_entity.type
_entity.pdbx_description
1 polymer ?
#
loop_
_entity_poly.entity_id
_entity_poly.type
_entity_poly.pdbx_seq_one_letter_code
_entity_poly.pdbx_strand_id
1 'polypeptide(L)'
;MKVSAQSQQGFALIAALGLITILMLLIMITTSVSLQATRSNSAERQKGRAFYVAQSGLERAIDTVRRKDGSVMPATVNSNLTSAQWLAAQINNMEAALPGAGTFKVTATAAAGATAADPAVLTLTSTGTLVNSAAIRAVEAKIKVNINKVSLTSNPMVAKAPAALTVTGLMSSINGSAPIAGDNEGAGLTHKFKCPATLLAAGGTCNKSSSAPDKYTLTFQGSIPSTFTEGAILRPTSVTSSQRSEERYVTTSINKSTNAVEMTVLSDYIQDTSVASGYTRRTFNGNTDIAMQEINSIPAILMPVGGDLSKVSANVKNVCNTYECMHYTMSPNDLFASIMGGTKDQTMQRFKDAGMYTENNFAPCSQPAVWMRLGVSTASLSECTTPQLMVIDARGLSGSTLDLNLPSQDAFRGMLYVISDKSMSISMQGNGSFAGAVVMDIGNGSFSMNGTGNFNMDCKDTQAEDGTKKTPKLCYDEAIMAQVNTNYLNTVLTQTLGVFKYRQAEWNEVAGS
;
A
#
# COMPACT_ATOMS: atom_id res chain seq x y z
N MET A 1 85.57 67.71 74.66
CA MET A 1 85.23 67.39 73.26
C MET A 1 83.89 66.68 73.23
N LYS A 2 82.82 67.37 72.79
CA LYS A 2 81.50 66.78 72.55
C LYS A 2 81.47 66.35 71.08
N VAL A 3 81.51 65.04 70.82
CA VAL A 3 81.32 64.49 69.48
C VAL A 3 79.82 64.32 69.26
N SER A 4 79.30 64.98 68.23
CA SER A 4 77.91 64.97 67.83
C SER A 4 77.49 63.59 67.32
N ALA A 5 76.50 62.98 67.98
CA ALA A 5 75.77 61.82 67.46
C ALA A 5 74.75 62.31 66.41
N GLN A 6 75.22 62.55 65.19
CA GLN A 6 74.36 62.93 64.07
C GLN A 6 74.82 62.14 62.83
N SER A 7 74.14 61.02 62.51
CA SER A 7 73.96 60.48 61.13
C SER A 7 73.43 59.04 61.03
N GLN A 8 73.18 58.30 62.12
CA GLN A 8 72.68 56.92 62.00
C GLN A 8 71.16 56.78 61.70
N GLN A 9 70.37 57.86 61.78
CA GLN A 9 68.92 57.79 61.54
C GLN A 9 68.53 57.82 60.04
N GLY A 10 69.42 58.28 59.15
CA GLY A 10 69.12 58.37 57.70
C GLY A 10 69.15 57.03 56.96
N PHE A 11 70.06 56.13 57.33
CA PHE A 11 70.18 54.81 56.68
C PHE A 11 69.06 53.84 57.07
N ALA A 12 68.56 53.92 58.31
CA ALA A 12 67.44 53.09 58.76
C ALA A 12 66.15 53.40 58.00
N LEU A 13 65.90 54.68 57.69
CA LEU A 13 64.72 55.11 56.93
C LEU A 13 64.79 54.65 55.46
N ILE A 14 65.95 54.77 54.81
CA ILE A 14 66.16 54.31 53.43
C ILE A 14 66.03 52.78 53.34
N ALA A 15 66.59 52.05 54.30
CA ALA A 15 66.44 50.59 54.37
C ALA A 15 64.97 50.18 54.61
N ALA A 16 64.25 50.88 55.49
CA ALA A 16 62.82 50.63 55.73
C ALA A 16 61.95 50.94 54.50
N LEU A 17 62.19 52.05 53.80
CA LEU A 17 61.51 52.40 52.55
C LEU A 17 61.83 51.42 51.42
N GLY A 18 63.08 50.97 51.31
CA GLY A 18 63.49 49.93 50.36
C GLY A 18 62.77 48.60 50.63
N LEU A 19 62.64 48.23 51.91
CA LEU A 19 61.96 47.00 52.30
C LEU A 19 60.45 47.10 52.08
N ILE A 20 59.82 48.24 52.37
CA ILE A 20 58.39 48.50 52.11
C ILE A 20 58.09 48.48 50.61
N THR A 21 58.94 49.09 49.78
CA THR A 21 58.75 49.12 48.32
C THR A 21 58.90 47.72 47.71
N ILE A 22 59.89 46.94 48.14
CA ILE A 22 60.01 45.53 47.74
C ILE A 22 58.79 44.72 48.19
N LEU A 23 58.30 44.93 49.41
CA LEU A 23 57.11 44.24 49.93
C LEU A 23 55.86 44.58 49.12
N MET A 24 55.64 45.87 48.80
CA MET A 24 54.52 46.29 47.94
C MET A 24 54.60 45.68 46.54
N LEU A 25 55.79 45.62 45.96
CA LEU A 25 56.01 45.04 44.63
C LEU A 25 55.70 43.53 44.62
N LEU A 26 56.11 42.83 45.69
CA LEU A 26 55.81 41.41 45.91
C LEU A 26 54.31 41.16 46.07
N ILE A 27 53.61 42.03 46.81
CA ILE A 27 52.14 41.99 46.96
C ILE A 27 51.46 42.24 45.61
N MET A 28 51.93 43.19 44.80
CA MET A 28 51.37 43.45 43.46
C MET A 28 51.55 42.26 42.50
N ILE A 29 52.70 41.61 42.51
CA ILE A 29 52.97 40.44 41.66
C ILE A 29 52.12 39.24 42.12
N THR A 30 52.02 38.98 43.42
CA THR A 30 51.20 37.87 43.94
C THR A 30 49.70 38.10 43.73
N THR A 31 49.21 39.33 43.87
CA THR A 31 47.80 39.68 43.60
C THR A 31 47.46 39.60 42.12
N SER A 32 48.34 40.06 41.22
CA SER A 32 48.09 39.96 39.77
C SER A 32 48.11 38.51 39.26
N VAL A 33 49.06 37.68 39.71
CA VAL A 33 49.13 36.26 39.35
C VAL A 33 47.94 35.48 39.92
N SER A 34 47.55 35.73 41.18
CA SER A 34 46.38 35.07 41.77
C SER A 34 45.06 35.48 41.11
N LEU A 35 44.92 36.74 40.68
CA LEU A 35 43.75 37.21 39.93
C LEU A 35 43.68 36.57 38.53
N GLN A 36 44.82 36.43 37.85
CA GLN A 36 44.89 35.73 36.56
C GLN A 36 44.58 34.25 36.70
N ALA A 37 45.14 33.57 37.72
CA ALA A 37 44.88 32.17 37.98
C ALA A 37 43.40 31.91 38.34
N THR A 38 42.78 32.77 39.15
CA THR A 38 41.36 32.64 39.50
C THR A 38 40.44 32.89 38.30
N ARG A 39 40.74 33.89 37.45
CA ARG A 39 40.01 34.12 36.20
C ARG A 39 40.17 32.97 35.20
N SER A 40 41.36 32.40 35.08
CA SER A 40 41.62 31.24 34.23
C SER A 40 40.84 30.01 34.73
N ASN A 41 40.90 29.72 36.03
CA ASN A 41 40.21 28.59 36.63
C ASN A 41 38.68 28.73 36.59
N SER A 42 38.14 29.96 36.74
CA SER A 42 36.70 30.20 36.62
C SER A 42 36.23 30.07 35.17
N ALA A 43 36.99 30.58 34.19
CA ALA A 43 36.71 30.40 32.78
C ALA A 43 36.74 28.91 32.37
N GLU A 44 37.71 28.15 32.86
CA GLU A 44 37.83 26.72 32.55
C GLU A 44 36.71 25.89 33.18
N ARG A 45 36.31 26.19 34.42
CA ARG A 45 35.13 25.57 35.04
C ARG A 45 33.84 25.90 34.30
N GLN A 46 33.68 27.14 33.81
CA GLN A 46 32.51 27.53 33.03
C GLN A 46 32.45 26.80 31.68
N LYS A 47 33.60 26.66 31.00
CA LYS A 47 33.72 25.86 29.76
C LYS A 47 33.38 24.39 29.99
N GLY A 48 33.92 23.77 31.04
CA GLY A 48 33.63 22.38 31.36
C GLY A 48 32.14 22.13 31.63
N ARG A 49 31.46 23.07 32.31
CA ARG A 49 30.01 22.98 32.52
C ARG A 49 29.21 23.17 31.22
N ALA A 50 29.59 24.14 30.38
CA ALA A 50 28.96 24.32 29.07
C ALA A 50 29.11 23.07 28.18
N PHE A 51 30.26 22.39 28.26
CA PHE A 51 30.49 21.10 27.60
C PHE A 51 29.51 20.03 28.07
N TYR A 52 29.29 19.84 29.37
CA TYR A 52 28.31 18.86 29.87
C TYR A 52 26.87 19.17 29.46
N VAL A 53 26.52 20.46 29.38
CA VAL A 53 25.21 20.90 28.84
C VAL A 53 25.09 20.51 27.36
N ALA A 54 26.14 20.76 26.57
CA ALA A 54 26.20 20.38 25.16
C ALA A 54 26.11 18.85 24.98
N GLN A 55 26.85 18.07 25.79
CA GLN A 55 26.82 16.62 25.79
C GLN A 55 25.41 16.07 26.09
N SER A 56 24.70 16.65 27.06
CA SER A 56 23.33 16.25 27.38
C SER A 56 22.37 16.39 26.19
N GLY A 57 22.52 17.47 25.41
CA GLY A 57 21.76 17.66 24.17
C GLY A 57 22.10 16.63 23.11
N LEU A 58 23.40 16.31 22.96
CA LEU A 58 23.87 15.30 22.01
C LEU A 58 23.35 13.90 22.35
N GLU A 59 23.36 13.51 23.63
CA GLU A 59 22.84 12.23 24.09
C GLU A 59 21.34 12.08 23.80
N ARG A 60 20.54 13.13 24.00
CA ARG A 60 19.10 13.13 23.65
C ARG A 60 18.86 12.99 22.15
N ALA A 61 19.70 13.63 21.34
CA ALA A 61 19.61 13.50 19.88
C ALA A 61 19.97 12.08 19.43
N ILE A 62 21.05 11.49 19.96
CA ILE A 62 21.44 10.11 19.67
C ILE A 62 20.36 9.12 20.13
N ASP A 63 19.75 9.32 21.30
CA ASP A 63 18.64 8.49 21.78
C ASP A 63 17.44 8.55 20.83
N THR A 64 17.11 9.74 20.32
CA THR A 64 16.03 9.90 19.33
C THR A 64 16.34 9.14 18.04
N VAL A 65 17.59 9.16 17.58
CA VAL A 65 18.04 8.36 16.44
C VAL A 65 17.90 6.87 16.73
N ARG A 66 18.36 6.40 17.89
CA ARG A 66 18.29 4.98 18.28
C ARG A 66 16.86 4.47 18.38
N ARG A 67 15.93 5.27 18.91
CA ARG A 67 14.50 4.92 18.95
C ARG A 67 13.85 4.76 17.58
N LYS A 68 14.45 5.32 16.53
CA LYS A 68 14.00 5.14 15.15
C LYS A 68 14.63 3.93 14.47
N ASP A 69 15.58 3.23 15.09
CA ASP A 69 16.17 2.00 14.52
C ASP A 69 15.08 0.95 14.28
N GLY A 70 15.05 0.38 13.08
CA GLY A 70 14.00 -0.54 12.67
C GLY A 70 12.64 0.10 12.33
N SER A 71 12.48 1.43 12.46
CA SER A 71 11.23 2.10 12.11
C SER A 71 11.05 2.15 10.58
N VAL A 72 9.80 1.97 10.17
CA VAL A 72 9.34 2.13 8.78
C VAL A 72 9.34 3.62 8.43
N MET A 73 10.01 3.98 7.34
CA MET A 73 10.04 5.36 6.82
C MET A 73 8.91 5.60 5.80
N PRO A 74 8.52 6.88 5.59
CA PRO A 74 7.62 7.25 4.50
C PRO A 74 8.15 6.82 3.14
N ALA A 75 7.25 6.52 2.19
CA ALA A 75 7.61 6.06 0.84
C ALA A 75 8.46 7.06 0.03
N THR A 76 8.38 8.36 0.37
CA THR A 76 9.21 9.42 -0.23
C THR A 76 10.70 9.28 0.10
N VAL A 77 11.06 8.46 1.09
CA VAL A 77 12.42 8.18 1.50
C VAL A 77 12.92 6.92 0.79
N ASN A 78 13.66 7.11 -0.31
CA ASN A 78 14.05 6.03 -1.22
C ASN A 78 15.57 5.82 -1.35
N SER A 79 16.37 6.65 -0.71
CA SER A 79 17.84 6.61 -0.71
C SER A 79 18.43 6.84 0.69
N ASN A 80 19.70 6.45 0.88
CA ASN A 80 20.44 6.71 2.12
C ASN A 80 20.45 8.21 2.47
N LEU A 81 20.61 9.09 1.48
CA LEU A 81 20.62 10.54 1.69
C LEU A 81 19.26 11.05 2.17
N THR A 82 18.18 10.68 1.46
CA THR A 82 16.82 11.09 1.86
C THR A 82 16.43 10.56 3.24
N SER A 83 17.00 9.41 3.65
CA SER A 83 16.81 8.84 4.98
C SER A 83 17.50 9.67 6.06
N ALA A 84 18.75 10.06 5.83
CA ALA A 84 19.46 10.96 6.73
C ALA A 84 18.79 12.34 6.81
N GLN A 85 18.27 12.87 5.69
CA GLN A 85 17.54 14.14 5.67
C GLN A 85 16.22 14.07 6.45
N TRP A 86 15.45 12.99 6.28
CA TRP A 86 14.23 12.77 7.05
C TRP A 86 14.52 12.74 8.56
N LEU A 87 15.57 12.02 8.96
CA LEU A 87 15.97 11.93 10.36
C LEU A 87 16.50 13.27 10.90
N ALA A 88 17.26 14.02 10.09
CA ALA A 88 17.70 15.36 10.44
C ALA A 88 16.52 16.29 10.72
N ALA A 89 15.45 16.22 9.93
CA ALA A 89 14.23 17.01 10.14
C ALA A 89 13.51 16.66 11.47
N GLN A 90 13.62 15.41 11.96
CA GLN A 90 13.04 15.00 13.24
C GLN A 90 13.84 15.51 14.46
N ILE A 91 15.11 15.88 14.27
CA ILE A 91 16.03 16.28 15.34
C ILE A 91 16.28 17.78 15.35
N ASN A 92 16.20 18.42 14.18
CA ASN A 92 16.48 19.84 14.03
C ASN A 92 15.63 20.68 14.99
N ASN A 93 16.30 21.64 15.65
CA ASN A 93 15.72 22.53 16.65
C ASN A 93 15.31 21.83 17.96
N MET A 94 15.91 20.69 18.30
CA MET A 94 15.79 20.15 19.65
C MET A 94 16.53 21.08 20.63
N GLU A 95 15.76 21.78 21.44
CA GLU A 95 16.26 22.74 22.42
C GLU A 95 15.62 22.47 23.80
N ALA A 96 16.42 22.52 24.86
CA ALA A 96 15.89 22.48 26.21
C ALA A 96 16.80 23.21 27.21
N ALA A 97 16.17 23.68 28.29
CA ALA A 97 16.87 24.15 29.47
C ALA A 97 17.10 23.00 30.46
N LEU A 98 18.32 22.91 30.97
CA LEU A 98 18.69 22.08 32.11
C LEU A 98 18.65 22.96 33.37
N PRO A 99 17.71 22.73 34.30
CA PRO A 99 17.54 23.57 35.49
C PRO A 99 18.85 23.76 36.25
N GLY A 100 19.26 25.02 36.44
CA GLY A 100 20.49 25.38 37.16
C GLY A 100 21.81 25.12 36.42
N ALA A 101 21.80 24.56 35.20
CA ALA A 101 22.99 24.27 34.42
C ALA A 101 23.11 25.14 33.17
N GLY A 102 22.16 25.08 32.23
CA GLY A 102 22.30 25.80 30.96
C GLY A 102 21.16 25.50 29.99
N THR A 103 21.29 25.97 28.75
CA THR A 103 20.46 25.57 27.62
C THR A 103 21.31 24.83 26.59
N PHE A 104 20.73 23.86 25.90
CA PHE A 104 21.36 23.27 24.72
C PHE A 104 20.47 23.42 23.49
N LYS A 105 21.08 23.49 22.31
CA LYS A 105 20.41 23.45 21.02
C LYS A 105 21.12 22.45 20.11
N VAL A 106 20.36 21.53 19.52
CA VAL A 106 20.87 20.54 18.57
C VAL A 106 20.50 20.92 17.13
N THR A 107 21.49 20.86 16.26
CA THR A 107 21.33 20.91 14.81
C THR A 107 21.75 19.57 14.20
N ALA A 108 21.04 19.17 13.15
CA ALA A 108 21.28 17.94 12.43
C ALA A 108 21.44 18.25 10.94
N THR A 109 22.53 17.80 10.34
CA THR A 109 22.83 17.96 8.91
C THR A 109 23.10 16.61 8.28
N ALA A 110 22.66 16.43 7.03
CA ALA A 110 22.78 15.18 6.29
C ALA A 110 23.70 15.37 5.08
N ALA A 111 24.65 14.45 4.89
CA ALA A 111 25.55 14.41 3.75
C ALA A 111 25.48 13.05 3.06
N ALA A 112 25.62 13.05 1.73
CA ALA A 112 25.65 11.83 0.94
C ALA A 112 26.95 11.03 1.22
N GLY A 113 26.86 9.71 1.07
CA GLY A 113 28.06 8.86 0.98
C GLY A 113 28.83 9.12 -0.32
N ALA A 114 30.03 8.54 -0.45
CA ALA A 114 30.86 8.71 -1.64
C ALA A 114 30.18 8.16 -2.91
N THR A 115 29.39 7.10 -2.76
CA THR A 115 28.52 6.52 -3.79
C THR A 115 27.08 6.39 -3.30
N ALA A 116 26.15 6.13 -4.21
CA ALA A 116 24.74 5.93 -3.88
C ALA A 116 24.48 4.69 -2.98
N ALA A 117 25.40 3.72 -2.97
CA ALA A 117 25.33 2.54 -2.12
C ALA A 117 25.94 2.76 -0.72
N ASP A 118 26.80 3.77 -0.59
CA ASP A 118 27.46 4.07 0.69
C ASP A 118 26.47 4.67 1.69
N PRO A 119 26.66 4.42 3.00
CA PRO A 119 25.86 5.06 4.04
C PRO A 119 25.92 6.58 3.93
N ALA A 120 24.77 7.22 4.09
CA ALA A 120 24.74 8.66 4.30
C ALA A 120 25.26 8.98 5.71
N VAL A 121 25.78 10.18 5.89
CA VAL A 121 26.30 10.65 7.18
C VAL A 121 25.35 11.70 7.75
N LEU A 122 24.81 11.42 8.93
CA LEU A 122 24.08 12.38 9.74
C LEU A 122 25.04 12.97 10.77
N THR A 123 25.28 14.27 10.70
CA THR A 123 26.09 15.01 11.66
C THR A 123 25.18 15.73 12.63
N LEU A 124 25.27 15.37 13.91
CA LEU A 124 24.56 16.00 15.02
C LEU A 124 25.52 16.93 15.75
N THR A 125 25.18 18.21 15.84
CA THR A 125 25.95 19.20 16.58
C THR A 125 25.08 19.74 17.70
N SER A 126 25.53 19.59 18.95
CA SER A 126 24.85 20.14 20.12
C SER A 126 25.66 21.28 20.69
N THR A 127 25.07 22.47 20.78
CA THR A 127 25.67 23.66 21.37
C THR A 127 25.07 23.88 22.75
N GLY A 128 25.90 23.89 23.79
CA GLY A 128 25.54 24.15 25.17
C GLY A 128 25.98 25.54 25.62
N THR A 129 25.06 26.26 26.25
CA THR A 129 25.26 27.59 26.82
C THR A 129 24.97 27.54 28.31
N LEU A 130 25.91 28.00 29.15
CA LEU A 130 25.73 28.01 30.60
C LEU A 130 24.80 29.14 31.07
N VAL A 131 23.98 28.90 32.10
CA VAL A 131 23.17 29.97 32.71
C VAL A 131 24.08 31.07 33.27
N ASN A 132 23.76 32.34 32.97
CA ASN A 132 24.48 33.52 33.46
C ASN A 132 25.97 33.59 33.06
N SER A 133 26.37 32.96 31.94
CA SER A 133 27.72 33.06 31.39
C SER A 133 27.69 33.06 29.87
N ALA A 134 28.69 33.69 29.25
CA ALA A 134 28.91 33.64 27.80
C ALA A 134 29.68 32.38 27.36
N ALA A 135 29.94 31.43 28.28
CA ALA A 135 30.62 30.19 27.94
C ALA A 135 29.73 29.30 27.06
N ILE A 136 30.17 29.12 25.82
CA ILE A 136 29.53 28.27 24.81
C ILE A 136 30.49 27.14 24.43
N ARG A 137 29.94 25.92 24.31
CA ARG A 137 30.65 24.74 23.82
C ARG A 137 29.79 23.97 22.86
N ALA A 138 30.40 23.35 21.86
CA ALA A 138 29.73 22.51 20.90
C ALA A 138 30.37 21.12 20.86
N VAL A 139 29.53 20.09 20.75
CA VAL A 139 29.97 18.70 20.60
C VAL A 139 29.28 18.10 19.40
N GLU A 140 30.01 17.26 18.67
CA GLU A 140 29.55 16.68 17.42
C GLU A 140 29.55 15.14 17.49
N ALA A 141 28.52 14.52 16.90
CA ALA A 141 28.52 13.10 16.60
C ALA A 141 28.17 12.87 15.13
N LYS A 142 28.92 11.97 14.47
CA LYS A 142 28.62 11.51 13.11
C LYS A 142 28.03 10.11 13.15
N ILE A 143 26.89 9.92 12.51
CA ILE A 143 26.13 8.68 12.48
C ILE A 143 25.98 8.22 11.03
N LYS A 144 26.32 6.97 10.75
CA LYS A 144 26.11 6.36 9.43
C LYS A 144 24.67 5.83 9.33
N VAL A 145 23.97 6.21 8.28
CA VAL A 145 22.55 5.93 8.03
C VAL A 145 22.41 5.11 6.76
N ASN A 146 21.78 3.93 6.90
CA ASN A 146 21.40 3.08 5.77
C ASN A 146 19.88 2.90 5.70
N ILE A 147 19.38 2.84 4.47
CA ILE A 147 18.04 2.38 4.16
C ILE A 147 18.06 0.87 3.91
N ASN A 148 17.42 0.10 4.79
CA ASN A 148 17.15 -1.31 4.52
C ASN A 148 15.78 -1.43 3.87
N LYS A 149 15.79 -1.76 2.59
CA LYS A 149 14.58 -1.97 1.80
C LYS A 149 13.90 -3.27 2.23
N VAL A 150 12.74 -3.16 2.91
CA VAL A 150 11.92 -4.32 3.32
C VAL A 150 10.65 -4.35 2.49
N SER A 151 10.39 -5.48 1.83
CA SER A 151 9.12 -5.73 1.15
C SER A 151 8.08 -6.13 2.17
N LEU A 152 7.10 -5.28 2.43
CA LEU A 152 5.94 -5.66 3.23
C LEU A 152 4.94 -6.39 2.33
N THR A 153 4.89 -7.72 2.41
CA THR A 153 3.77 -8.51 1.90
C THR A 153 2.55 -8.30 2.80
N SER A 154 1.85 -7.17 2.69
CA SER A 154 0.44 -7.13 3.09
C SER A 154 -0.34 -7.99 2.09
N ASN A 155 -1.26 -8.85 2.57
CA ASN A 155 -2.14 -9.78 1.84
C ASN A 155 -2.12 -9.58 0.31
N PRO A 156 -1.80 -10.62 -0.49
CA PRO A 156 -1.63 -10.46 -1.93
C PRO A 156 -2.89 -9.83 -2.50
N MET A 157 -2.78 -8.55 -2.87
CA MET A 157 -3.84 -7.88 -3.59
C MET A 157 -3.98 -8.59 -4.93
N VAL A 158 -5.10 -9.27 -5.14
CA VAL A 158 -5.32 -10.04 -6.36
C VAL A 158 -6.12 -9.14 -7.29
N ALA A 159 -5.53 -8.59 -8.35
CA ALA A 159 -6.29 -7.90 -9.39
C ALA A 159 -7.05 -8.94 -10.24
N LYS A 160 -8.04 -9.58 -9.61
CA LYS A 160 -8.89 -10.61 -10.21
C LYS A 160 -10.28 -10.02 -10.35
N ALA A 161 -10.60 -9.62 -11.57
CA ALA A 161 -11.95 -9.18 -11.87
C ALA A 161 -12.90 -10.37 -11.71
N PRO A 162 -14.03 -10.19 -11.02
CA PRO A 162 -14.90 -11.28 -10.72
C PRO A 162 -15.67 -11.67 -11.98
N ALA A 163 -15.98 -10.77 -12.92
CA ALA A 163 -16.65 -11.15 -14.15
C ALA A 163 -16.22 -10.26 -15.34
N ALA A 164 -16.70 -10.56 -16.54
CA ALA A 164 -16.47 -9.73 -17.72
C ALA A 164 -16.98 -8.30 -17.48
N LEU A 165 -18.20 -8.19 -16.98
CA LEU A 165 -18.80 -6.94 -16.52
C LEU A 165 -19.29 -7.09 -15.09
N THR A 166 -18.81 -6.23 -14.20
CA THR A 166 -19.27 -6.12 -12.82
C THR A 166 -19.82 -4.74 -12.58
N VAL A 167 -21.01 -4.62 -11.97
CA VAL A 167 -21.57 -3.31 -11.62
C VAL A 167 -21.94 -3.28 -10.14
N THR A 168 -21.57 -2.20 -9.44
CA THR A 168 -21.87 -2.05 -8.01
C THR A 168 -22.87 -0.96 -7.67
N GLY A 169 -24.14 -1.34 -7.72
CA GLY A 169 -25.25 -0.63 -7.08
C GLY A 169 -26.62 -1.01 -7.64
N LEU A 170 -27.70 -0.52 -7.00
CA LEU A 170 -29.08 -0.80 -7.41
C LEU A 170 -29.40 -0.02 -8.69
N MET A 171 -28.88 -0.55 -9.80
CA MET A 171 -28.84 0.11 -11.09
C MET A 171 -30.22 0.55 -11.56
N SER A 172 -30.27 1.72 -12.19
CA SER A 172 -31.47 2.17 -12.88
C SER A 172 -31.65 1.49 -14.25
N SER A 173 -30.55 1.18 -14.98
CA SER A 173 -30.54 0.40 -16.24
C SER A 173 -29.12 0.05 -16.74
N ILE A 174 -28.98 -1.05 -17.49
CA ILE A 174 -27.83 -1.31 -18.40
C ILE A 174 -28.35 -1.12 -19.83
N ASN A 175 -27.98 0.00 -20.43
CA ASN A 175 -28.43 0.36 -21.77
C ASN A 175 -27.35 0.06 -22.81
N GLY A 176 -27.80 -0.10 -24.05
CA GLY A 176 -26.95 -0.18 -25.22
C GLY A 176 -26.79 -1.57 -25.82
N SER A 177 -26.53 -1.59 -27.13
CA SER A 177 -26.60 -2.78 -27.97
C SER A 177 -25.26 -3.52 -28.12
N ALA A 178 -24.27 -3.22 -27.28
CA ALA A 178 -22.95 -3.83 -27.42
C ALA A 178 -22.94 -5.31 -26.97
N PRO A 179 -22.53 -6.26 -27.83
CA PRO A 179 -22.41 -7.67 -27.45
C PRO A 179 -21.21 -7.89 -26.51
N ILE A 180 -21.32 -8.87 -25.60
CA ILE A 180 -20.24 -9.30 -24.69
C ILE A 180 -19.94 -10.78 -24.96
N ALA A 181 -18.67 -11.16 -24.96
CA ALA A 181 -18.22 -12.54 -25.14
C ALA A 181 -17.08 -12.88 -24.17
N GLY A 182 -16.73 -14.16 -24.09
CA GLY A 182 -15.51 -14.62 -23.43
C GLY A 182 -15.19 -16.06 -23.80
N ASP A 183 -14.06 -16.57 -23.34
CA ASP A 183 -13.68 -17.96 -23.54
C ASP A 183 -14.69 -18.90 -22.89
N ASN A 184 -15.48 -19.53 -23.75
CA ASN A 184 -16.54 -20.45 -23.38
C ASN A 184 -15.94 -21.87 -23.26
N GLU A 185 -14.94 -22.05 -22.39
CA GLU A 185 -14.58 -23.40 -21.98
C GLU A 185 -15.74 -23.92 -21.13
N GLY A 186 -16.60 -24.72 -21.77
CA GLY A 186 -17.92 -25.11 -21.27
C GLY A 186 -17.95 -25.38 -19.77
N ALA A 187 -18.44 -24.41 -19.01
CA ALA A 187 -18.91 -24.64 -17.66
C ALA A 187 -20.20 -25.45 -17.78
N GLY A 188 -20.08 -26.76 -17.99
CA GLY A 188 -21.17 -27.70 -17.81
C GLY A 188 -21.61 -27.64 -16.36
N LEU A 189 -22.77 -27.03 -16.12
CA LEU A 189 -23.29 -26.76 -14.78
C LEU A 189 -24.33 -27.83 -14.43
N THR A 190 -23.94 -28.72 -13.54
CA THR A 190 -24.86 -29.49 -12.70
C THR A 190 -24.08 -30.10 -11.52
N HIS A 191 -24.78 -30.44 -10.43
CA HIS A 191 -24.50 -31.52 -9.44
C HIS A 191 -24.34 -31.11 -7.95
N LYS A 192 -24.83 -32.00 -7.06
CA LYS A 192 -24.66 -31.99 -5.59
C LYS A 192 -23.55 -32.95 -5.17
N PHE A 193 -22.83 -32.67 -4.09
CA PHE A 193 -21.91 -33.64 -3.49
C PHE A 193 -22.67 -34.69 -2.70
N LYS A 194 -22.30 -35.94 -2.96
CA LYS A 194 -22.55 -37.06 -2.07
C LYS A 194 -21.19 -37.71 -1.87
N CYS A 195 -20.79 -37.98 -0.63
CA CYS A 195 -19.52 -38.68 -0.36
C CYS A 195 -19.41 -39.89 -1.32
N PRO A 196 -18.34 -40.00 -2.13
CA PRO A 196 -18.30 -41.00 -3.20
C PRO A 196 -18.48 -42.40 -2.63
N ALA A 197 -19.48 -43.15 -3.11
CA ALA A 197 -19.78 -44.48 -2.59
C ALA A 197 -18.58 -45.44 -2.72
N THR A 198 -17.74 -45.25 -3.74
CA THR A 198 -16.48 -45.97 -3.96
C THR A 198 -15.43 -45.71 -2.87
N LEU A 199 -15.41 -44.51 -2.29
CA LEU A 199 -14.47 -44.12 -1.25
C LEU A 199 -14.90 -44.68 0.12
N LEU A 200 -16.21 -44.73 0.37
CA LEU A 200 -16.80 -45.42 1.52
C LEU A 200 -16.65 -46.96 1.42
N ALA A 201 -16.80 -47.52 0.22
CA ALA A 201 -16.63 -48.96 -0.03
C ALA A 201 -15.18 -49.46 0.13
N ALA A 202 -14.19 -48.58 -0.05
CA ALA A 202 -12.77 -48.85 0.18
C ALA A 202 -12.31 -48.58 1.63
N GLY A 203 -13.24 -48.36 2.57
CA GLY A 203 -12.93 -48.11 3.98
C GLY A 203 -12.40 -46.72 4.30
N GLY A 204 -12.47 -45.76 3.36
CA GLY A 204 -12.19 -44.35 3.62
C GLY A 204 -13.31 -43.68 4.43
N THR A 205 -13.03 -42.54 5.04
CA THR A 205 -14.01 -41.78 5.83
C THR A 205 -14.26 -40.40 5.23
N CYS A 206 -15.52 -39.95 5.32
CA CYS A 206 -16.00 -38.66 4.86
C CYS A 206 -16.75 -38.02 6.03
N ASN A 207 -16.10 -37.07 6.72
CA ASN A 207 -16.68 -36.43 7.89
C ASN A 207 -17.07 -34.99 7.58
N LYS A 208 -18.35 -34.67 7.75
CA LYS A 208 -18.84 -33.28 7.69
C LYS A 208 -18.68 -32.64 9.07
N SER A 209 -17.96 -31.52 9.15
CA SER A 209 -17.95 -30.66 10.34
C SER A 209 -19.22 -29.81 10.35
N SER A 210 -19.77 -29.55 11.54
CA SER A 210 -20.94 -28.68 11.73
C SER A 210 -20.59 -27.18 11.81
N SER A 211 -19.36 -26.79 11.47
CA SER A 211 -18.96 -25.37 11.41
C SER A 211 -19.39 -24.76 10.07
N ALA A 212 -19.82 -23.49 10.09
CA ALA A 212 -20.13 -22.73 8.88
C ALA A 212 -18.90 -21.89 8.45
N PRO A 213 -18.50 -21.91 7.16
CA PRO A 213 -19.02 -22.75 6.09
C PRO A 213 -18.72 -24.24 6.33
N ASP A 214 -19.63 -25.11 5.88
CA ASP A 214 -19.52 -26.56 6.03
C ASP A 214 -18.15 -27.06 5.56
N LYS A 215 -17.52 -27.92 6.36
CA LYS A 215 -16.22 -28.53 6.02
C LYS A 215 -16.35 -30.04 5.89
N TYR A 216 -15.62 -30.61 4.95
CA TYR A 216 -15.53 -32.04 4.73
C TYR A 216 -14.08 -32.49 4.86
N THR A 217 -13.82 -33.50 5.68
CA THR A 217 -12.54 -34.19 5.71
C THR A 217 -12.69 -35.54 5.01
N LEU A 218 -11.94 -35.73 3.92
CA LEU A 218 -11.80 -37.01 3.24
C LEU A 218 -10.49 -37.67 3.65
N THR A 219 -10.55 -38.89 4.15
CA THR A 219 -9.35 -39.68 4.46
C THR A 219 -9.24 -40.84 3.49
N PHE A 220 -8.17 -40.85 2.69
CA PHE A 220 -7.89 -41.90 1.71
C PHE A 220 -7.06 -43.01 2.35
N GLN A 221 -7.43 -44.29 2.13
CA GLN A 221 -6.60 -45.41 2.58
C GLN A 221 -5.34 -45.61 1.71
N GLY A 222 -5.29 -45.01 0.52
CA GLY A 222 -4.14 -45.04 -0.40
C GLY A 222 -3.64 -43.63 -0.73
N SER A 223 -2.88 -43.51 -1.83
CA SER A 223 -2.41 -42.21 -2.31
C SER A 223 -3.58 -41.28 -2.65
N ILE A 224 -3.49 -40.04 -2.20
CA ILE A 224 -4.43 -38.98 -2.56
C ILE A 224 -4.41 -38.81 -4.10
N PRO A 225 -5.56 -38.81 -4.79
CA PRO A 225 -5.61 -38.62 -6.23
C PRO A 225 -4.99 -37.26 -6.63
N SER A 226 -4.31 -37.21 -7.77
CA SER A 226 -3.62 -36.00 -8.25
C SER A 226 -4.55 -34.82 -8.55
N THR A 227 -5.86 -35.07 -8.65
CA THR A 227 -6.89 -34.04 -8.78
C THR A 227 -7.08 -33.20 -7.51
N PHE A 228 -6.59 -33.68 -6.37
CA PHE A 228 -6.58 -32.92 -5.12
C PHE A 228 -5.24 -32.22 -4.96
N THR A 229 -5.23 -30.92 -5.23
CA THR A 229 -4.16 -29.99 -4.85
C THR A 229 -4.74 -28.91 -3.95
N GLU A 230 -3.93 -28.30 -3.10
CA GLU A 230 -4.39 -27.17 -2.29
C GLU A 230 -4.86 -26.03 -3.22
N GLY A 231 -6.06 -25.50 -2.96
CA GLY A 231 -6.74 -24.56 -3.85
C GLY A 231 -7.51 -25.18 -5.03
N ALA A 232 -7.48 -26.52 -5.21
CA ALA A 232 -8.26 -27.17 -6.26
C ALA A 232 -9.77 -27.04 -5.98
N ILE A 233 -10.50 -26.61 -6.99
CA ILE A 233 -11.97 -26.54 -6.98
C ILE A 233 -12.52 -27.86 -7.51
N LEU A 234 -13.33 -28.52 -6.70
CA LEU A 234 -13.86 -29.85 -6.99
C LEU A 234 -15.36 -29.80 -7.26
N ARG A 235 -15.78 -30.57 -8.28
CA ARG A 235 -17.16 -30.70 -8.76
C ARG A 235 -17.61 -32.16 -8.69
N PRO A 236 -18.43 -32.57 -7.72
CA PRO A 236 -18.93 -33.95 -7.62
C PRO A 236 -20.05 -34.23 -8.64
N THR A 237 -20.33 -35.51 -8.92
CA THR A 237 -21.28 -35.95 -9.97
C THR A 237 -22.47 -36.74 -9.39
N SER A 238 -23.67 -36.14 -9.25
CA SER A 238 -25.00 -36.79 -9.36
C SER A 238 -26.17 -35.80 -9.16
N VAL A 239 -27.38 -36.11 -9.68
CA VAL A 239 -28.57 -35.22 -9.66
C VAL A 239 -29.87 -35.98 -9.32
N THR A 240 -30.78 -35.33 -8.59
CA THR A 240 -32.25 -35.54 -8.66
C THR A 240 -32.98 -34.22 -8.94
N SER A 241 -34.18 -34.29 -9.50
CA SER A 241 -34.74 -33.33 -10.47
C SER A 241 -35.49 -32.09 -9.94
N SER A 242 -35.69 -31.88 -8.64
CA SER A 242 -36.63 -30.84 -8.16
C SER A 242 -36.03 -29.67 -7.39
N GLN A 243 -34.74 -29.69 -7.03
CA GLN A 243 -34.02 -28.56 -6.43
C GLN A 243 -32.55 -28.64 -6.82
N ARG A 244 -32.07 -27.74 -7.70
CA ARG A 244 -30.66 -27.64 -8.05
C ARG A 244 -29.95 -26.78 -7.00
N SER A 245 -29.50 -27.40 -5.91
CA SER A 245 -28.36 -26.84 -5.17
C SER A 245 -27.12 -27.38 -5.87
N GLU A 246 -26.25 -26.49 -6.35
CA GLU A 246 -24.89 -26.89 -6.75
C GLU A 246 -24.01 -26.63 -5.53
N GLU A 247 -23.44 -27.68 -4.95
CA GLU A 247 -22.46 -27.55 -3.87
C GLU A 247 -21.06 -27.70 -4.46
N ARG A 248 -20.23 -26.66 -4.35
CA ARG A 248 -18.83 -26.66 -4.78
C ARG A 248 -17.89 -26.76 -3.58
N TYR A 249 -16.66 -27.24 -3.80
CA TYR A 249 -15.68 -27.46 -2.74
C TYR A 249 -14.33 -26.92 -3.15
N VAL A 250 -13.62 -26.26 -2.22
CA VAL A 250 -12.20 -25.96 -2.36
C VAL A 250 -11.41 -26.86 -1.42
N THR A 251 -10.35 -27.46 -1.94
CA THR A 251 -9.38 -28.17 -1.12
C THR A 251 -8.58 -27.15 -0.31
N THR A 252 -8.83 -27.04 0.99
CA THR A 252 -8.18 -26.06 1.86
C THR A 252 -6.88 -26.55 2.45
N SER A 253 -6.73 -27.86 2.65
CA SER A 253 -5.48 -28.43 3.12
C SER A 253 -5.32 -29.88 2.68
N ILE A 254 -4.08 -30.29 2.46
CA ILE A 254 -3.71 -31.67 2.15
C ILE A 254 -2.68 -32.14 3.15
N ASN A 255 -3.07 -33.08 4.00
CA ASN A 255 -2.16 -33.74 4.90
C ASN A 255 -1.70 -35.07 4.30
N LYS A 256 -0.51 -35.05 3.70
CA LYS A 256 0.11 -36.23 3.06
C LYS A 256 0.57 -37.29 4.05
N SER A 257 0.76 -36.96 5.35
CA SER A 257 1.16 -37.96 6.35
C SER A 257 -0.03 -38.76 6.89
N THR A 258 -1.24 -38.20 6.84
CA THR A 258 -2.49 -38.86 7.24
C THR A 258 -3.39 -39.23 6.06
N ASN A 259 -2.95 -38.97 4.83
CA ASN A 259 -3.74 -39.09 3.60
C ASN A 259 -5.11 -38.38 3.70
N ALA A 260 -5.17 -37.27 4.42
CA ALA A 260 -6.38 -36.49 4.64
C ALA A 260 -6.41 -35.27 3.72
N VAL A 261 -7.58 -34.99 3.16
CA VAL A 261 -7.89 -33.80 2.39
C VAL A 261 -9.00 -33.06 3.12
N GLU A 262 -8.73 -31.83 3.55
CA GLU A 262 -9.76 -30.93 4.04
C GLU A 262 -10.33 -30.14 2.86
N MET A 263 -11.64 -30.11 2.79
CA MET A 263 -12.39 -29.36 1.80
C MET A 263 -13.38 -28.46 2.51
N THR A 264 -13.49 -27.22 2.07
CA THR A 264 -14.53 -26.31 2.54
C THR A 264 -15.57 -26.17 1.44
N VAL A 265 -16.84 -26.25 1.82
CA VAL A 265 -17.97 -25.96 0.92
C VAL A 265 -17.86 -24.49 0.50
N LEU A 266 -17.78 -24.27 -0.81
CA LEU A 266 -17.75 -22.95 -1.43
C LEU A 266 -19.14 -22.33 -1.56
N SER A 267 -20.21 -23.12 -1.44
CA SER A 267 -21.58 -22.63 -1.55
C SER A 267 -22.53 -23.21 -0.50
N ASP A 268 -22.96 -22.37 0.43
CA ASP A 268 -24.25 -22.55 1.09
C ASP A 268 -25.34 -22.16 0.10
N TYR A 269 -26.19 -23.12 -0.27
CA TYR A 269 -27.46 -22.95 -0.98
C TYR A 269 -27.46 -21.93 -2.14
N ILE A 270 -26.99 -22.32 -3.32
CA ILE A 270 -27.32 -21.58 -4.56
C ILE A 270 -28.82 -21.75 -4.79
N GLN A 271 -29.60 -20.69 -4.55
CA GLN A 271 -31.01 -20.67 -4.88
C GLN A 271 -31.18 -20.27 -6.34
N ASP A 272 -31.29 -21.27 -7.22
CA ASP A 272 -31.77 -21.07 -8.58
C ASP A 272 -33.23 -20.62 -8.52
N THR A 273 -33.48 -19.35 -8.87
CA THR A 273 -34.85 -18.89 -9.11
C THR A 273 -35.02 -18.74 -10.60
N SER A 274 -35.85 -19.59 -11.23
CA SER A 274 -36.23 -19.32 -12.62
C SER A 274 -37.02 -18.02 -12.64
N VAL A 275 -36.52 -17.02 -13.35
CA VAL A 275 -37.25 -15.76 -13.53
C VAL A 275 -38.15 -15.93 -14.76
N ALA A 276 -39.32 -15.28 -14.78
CA ALA A 276 -40.34 -15.41 -15.83
C ALA A 276 -39.84 -15.15 -17.27
N SER A 277 -38.64 -14.60 -17.40
CA SER A 277 -37.93 -14.21 -18.61
C SER A 277 -36.96 -15.27 -19.16
N GLY A 278 -36.94 -16.49 -18.61
CA GLY A 278 -36.25 -17.65 -19.22
C GLY A 278 -34.76 -17.81 -18.88
N TYR A 279 -34.22 -17.05 -17.92
CA TYR A 279 -32.85 -17.19 -17.44
C TYR A 279 -32.76 -17.65 -15.97
N THR A 280 -31.64 -18.27 -15.62
CA THR A 280 -31.33 -18.77 -14.28
C THR A 280 -30.72 -17.66 -13.43
N ARG A 281 -31.35 -17.31 -12.31
CA ARG A 281 -30.78 -16.38 -11.33
C ARG A 281 -30.04 -17.17 -10.25
N ARG A 282 -28.74 -16.89 -10.07
CA ARG A 282 -27.93 -17.40 -8.96
C ARG A 282 -27.64 -16.31 -7.93
N THR A 283 -27.87 -16.59 -6.65
CA THR A 283 -27.54 -15.69 -5.53
C THR A 283 -26.52 -16.36 -4.63
N PHE A 284 -25.42 -15.68 -4.33
CA PHE A 284 -24.38 -16.15 -3.41
C PHE A 284 -24.56 -15.48 -2.04
N ASN A 285 -24.85 -16.30 -1.02
CA ASN A 285 -24.85 -15.88 0.38
C ASN A 285 -23.56 -16.40 1.02
N GLY A 286 -22.54 -15.54 1.25
CA GLY A 286 -21.26 -16.01 1.79
C GLY A 286 -20.25 -14.91 2.10
N ASN A 287 -19.19 -15.30 2.83
CA ASN A 287 -18.04 -14.46 3.17
C ASN A 287 -17.25 -14.04 1.90
N THR A 288 -16.64 -12.85 1.94
CA THR A 288 -16.08 -12.11 0.79
C THR A 288 -15.06 -12.89 -0.04
N ASP A 289 -14.29 -13.76 0.60
CA ASP A 289 -13.21 -14.50 -0.07
C ASP A 289 -13.72 -15.61 -0.98
N ILE A 290 -14.84 -16.24 -0.60
CA ILE A 290 -15.38 -17.43 -1.27
C ILE A 290 -16.21 -17.05 -2.48
N ALA A 291 -17.10 -16.06 -2.35
CA ALA A 291 -17.85 -15.51 -3.48
C ALA A 291 -16.90 -15.02 -4.57
N MET A 292 -15.78 -14.41 -4.19
CA MET A 292 -14.80 -13.90 -5.14
C MET A 292 -14.03 -15.01 -5.86
N GLN A 293 -13.60 -16.07 -5.17
CA GLN A 293 -12.97 -17.22 -5.83
C GLN A 293 -13.89 -17.86 -6.90
N GLU A 294 -15.20 -17.88 -6.65
CA GLU A 294 -16.21 -18.41 -7.57
C GLU A 294 -16.45 -17.51 -8.79
N ILE A 295 -16.64 -16.20 -8.60
CA ILE A 295 -16.99 -15.33 -9.71
C ILE A 295 -15.80 -15.25 -10.70
N ASN A 296 -14.57 -15.17 -10.18
CA ASN A 296 -13.29 -15.04 -10.89
C ASN A 296 -12.98 -16.04 -12.04
N SER A 297 -13.85 -16.99 -12.33
CA SER A 297 -13.65 -18.07 -13.32
C SER A 297 -14.75 -18.14 -14.39
N ILE A 298 -15.71 -17.22 -14.41
CA ILE A 298 -16.84 -17.27 -15.34
C ILE A 298 -16.91 -15.97 -16.16
N PRO A 299 -16.96 -16.04 -17.51
CA PRO A 299 -17.25 -14.89 -18.37
C PRO A 299 -18.72 -14.45 -18.21
N ALA A 300 -19.09 -13.97 -17.03
CA ALA A 300 -20.46 -13.62 -16.65
C ALA A 300 -20.64 -12.11 -16.49
N ILE A 301 -21.88 -11.72 -16.20
CA ILE A 301 -22.21 -10.39 -15.68
C ILE A 301 -22.53 -10.53 -14.20
N LEU A 302 -21.90 -9.69 -13.37
CA LEU A 302 -22.10 -9.65 -11.94
C LEU A 302 -22.82 -8.36 -11.53
N MET A 303 -23.96 -8.49 -10.83
CA MET A 303 -24.79 -7.37 -10.37
C MET A 303 -25.25 -7.57 -8.92
N PRO A 304 -25.61 -6.52 -8.15
CA PRO A 304 -26.09 -6.73 -6.80
C PRO A 304 -27.48 -7.37 -6.79
N VAL A 305 -27.84 -7.99 -5.67
CA VAL A 305 -29.22 -8.42 -5.42
C VAL A 305 -30.16 -7.21 -5.46
N GLY A 306 -31.24 -7.30 -6.25
CA GLY A 306 -32.18 -6.20 -6.49
C GLY A 306 -31.95 -5.42 -7.79
N GLY A 307 -30.89 -5.72 -8.54
CA GLY A 307 -30.73 -5.25 -9.92
C GLY A 307 -31.84 -5.77 -10.83
N ASP A 308 -32.44 -4.88 -11.62
CA ASP A 308 -33.58 -5.19 -12.49
C ASP A 308 -33.12 -5.57 -13.91
N LEU A 309 -32.99 -6.87 -14.15
CA LEU A 309 -32.66 -7.46 -15.46
C LEU A 309 -33.70 -7.16 -16.56
N SER A 310 -34.89 -6.69 -16.23
CA SER A 310 -35.86 -6.25 -17.24
C SER A 310 -35.44 -4.94 -17.91
N LYS A 311 -34.65 -4.11 -17.21
CA LYS A 311 -34.10 -2.83 -17.68
C LYS A 311 -32.71 -2.94 -18.29
N VAL A 312 -32.41 -4.15 -18.78
CA VAL A 312 -31.15 -4.50 -19.40
C VAL A 312 -31.40 -4.77 -20.89
N SER A 313 -30.49 -4.34 -21.76
CA SER A 313 -30.66 -4.47 -23.20
C SER A 313 -30.72 -5.94 -23.67
N ALA A 314 -31.33 -6.16 -24.84
CA ALA A 314 -31.43 -7.44 -25.53
C ALA A 314 -30.10 -8.21 -25.61
N ASN A 315 -29.03 -7.54 -26.04
CA ASN A 315 -27.73 -8.20 -26.21
C ASN A 315 -27.09 -8.60 -24.88
N VAL A 316 -27.38 -7.87 -23.81
CA VAL A 316 -26.93 -8.24 -22.46
C VAL A 316 -27.76 -9.42 -21.91
N LYS A 317 -29.03 -9.55 -22.27
CA LYS A 317 -29.85 -10.75 -21.97
C LYS A 317 -29.31 -12.00 -22.66
N ASN A 318 -28.86 -11.89 -23.92
CA ASN A 318 -28.21 -13.01 -24.63
C ASN A 318 -26.93 -13.50 -23.95
N VAL A 319 -26.17 -12.58 -23.34
CA VAL A 319 -24.99 -12.93 -22.54
C VAL A 319 -25.41 -13.75 -21.32
N CYS A 320 -26.48 -13.34 -20.62
CA CYS A 320 -27.04 -14.11 -19.51
C CYS A 320 -27.55 -15.50 -19.93
N ASN A 321 -28.04 -15.65 -21.16
CA ASN A 321 -28.44 -16.96 -21.69
C ASN A 321 -27.23 -17.85 -22.04
N THR A 322 -26.14 -17.24 -22.48
CA THR A 322 -24.94 -17.97 -22.96
C THR A 322 -23.98 -18.34 -21.83
N TYR A 323 -23.79 -17.43 -20.86
CA TYR A 323 -22.75 -17.53 -19.83
C TYR A 323 -23.26 -17.48 -18.39
N GLU A 324 -24.58 -17.35 -18.20
CA GLU A 324 -25.26 -17.15 -16.93
C GLU A 324 -24.91 -15.83 -16.21
N CYS A 325 -25.92 -15.13 -15.70
CA CYS A 325 -25.72 -13.89 -14.93
C CYS A 325 -25.81 -14.16 -13.43
N MET A 326 -24.92 -13.53 -12.67
CA MET A 326 -24.77 -13.77 -11.24
C MET A 326 -25.16 -12.54 -10.42
N HIS A 327 -25.74 -12.78 -9.23
CA HIS A 327 -25.98 -11.74 -8.25
C HIS A 327 -25.09 -11.88 -7.02
N TYR A 328 -24.61 -10.74 -6.49
CA TYR A 328 -23.85 -10.68 -5.23
C TYR A 328 -24.54 -9.82 -4.16
N THR A 329 -24.17 -10.05 -2.91
CA THR A 329 -24.73 -9.37 -1.72
C THR A 329 -23.73 -8.45 -1.01
N MET A 330 -22.46 -8.44 -1.44
CA MET A 330 -21.37 -7.64 -0.86
C MET A 330 -21.59 -6.13 -1.05
N SER A 331 -21.02 -5.31 -0.15
CA SER A 331 -20.99 -3.86 -0.37
C SER A 331 -19.98 -3.49 -1.48
N PRO A 332 -20.13 -2.33 -2.15
CA PRO A 332 -19.15 -1.88 -3.15
C PRO A 332 -17.72 -1.75 -2.61
N ASN A 333 -17.57 -1.40 -1.33
CA ASN A 333 -16.26 -1.28 -0.70
C ASN A 333 -15.64 -2.65 -0.42
N ASP A 334 -16.43 -3.63 -0.03
CA ASP A 334 -15.96 -5.00 0.17
C ASP A 334 -15.60 -5.66 -1.16
N LEU A 335 -16.37 -5.37 -2.22
CA LEU A 335 -16.05 -5.83 -3.57
C LEU A 335 -14.77 -5.16 -4.10
N PHE A 336 -14.61 -3.86 -3.88
CA PHE A 336 -13.35 -3.19 -4.19
C PHE A 336 -12.20 -3.84 -3.42
N ALA A 337 -12.36 -4.06 -2.12
CA ALA A 337 -11.32 -4.64 -1.27
C ALA A 337 -10.97 -6.07 -1.67
N SER A 338 -11.92 -6.85 -2.19
CA SER A 338 -11.62 -8.19 -2.69
C SER A 338 -10.96 -8.20 -4.06
N ILE A 339 -11.30 -7.26 -4.94
CA ILE A 339 -10.68 -7.10 -6.28
C ILE A 339 -9.30 -6.44 -6.20
N MET A 340 -9.09 -5.57 -5.22
CA MET A 340 -7.89 -4.75 -5.14
C MET A 340 -7.07 -5.04 -3.90
N GLY A 341 -7.52 -5.89 -2.98
CA GLY A 341 -6.81 -6.29 -1.75
C GLY A 341 -6.59 -5.18 -0.72
N GLY A 342 -7.41 -4.14 -0.72
CA GLY A 342 -7.33 -3.03 0.23
C GLY A 342 -8.48 -2.04 0.06
N THR A 343 -8.61 -1.07 0.97
CA THR A 343 -9.64 -0.03 0.80
C THR A 343 -9.30 0.89 -0.38
N LYS A 344 -10.30 1.60 -0.92
CA LYS A 344 -10.10 2.56 -2.02
C LYS A 344 -9.02 3.59 -1.71
N ASP A 345 -9.06 4.17 -0.52
CA ASP A 345 -8.13 5.24 -0.15
C ASP A 345 -6.72 4.70 0.14
N GLN A 346 -6.60 3.51 0.76
CA GLN A 346 -5.31 2.83 0.93
C GLN A 346 -4.68 2.47 -0.42
N THR A 347 -5.49 1.95 -1.34
CA THR A 347 -5.03 1.56 -2.67
C THR A 347 -4.63 2.79 -3.48
N MET A 348 -5.43 3.85 -3.48
CA MET A 348 -5.07 5.13 -4.10
C MET A 348 -3.72 5.65 -3.58
N GLN A 349 -3.51 5.62 -2.26
CA GLN A 349 -2.24 6.06 -1.67
C GLN A 349 -1.07 5.20 -2.16
N ARG A 350 -1.24 3.88 -2.30
CA ARG A 350 -0.20 3.00 -2.87
C ARG A 350 0.14 3.37 -4.32
N PHE A 351 -0.86 3.68 -5.14
CA PHE A 351 -0.62 4.16 -6.52
C PHE A 351 0.11 5.51 -6.53
N LYS A 352 -0.21 6.43 -5.61
CA LYS A 352 0.54 7.69 -5.43
C LYS A 352 1.99 7.43 -5.07
N ASP A 353 2.23 6.58 -4.07
CA ASP A 353 3.56 6.24 -3.58
C ASP A 353 4.41 5.55 -4.66
N ALA A 354 3.77 4.78 -5.56
CA ALA A 354 4.43 4.09 -6.66
C ALA A 354 4.60 4.94 -7.94
N GLY A 355 4.21 6.21 -7.93
CA GLY A 355 4.30 7.10 -9.11
C GLY A 355 3.35 6.70 -10.26
N MET A 356 2.30 5.96 -9.94
CA MET A 356 1.27 5.47 -10.87
C MET A 356 -0.07 6.19 -10.69
N TYR A 357 -0.04 7.38 -10.09
CA TYR A 357 -1.20 8.24 -9.91
C TYR A 357 -1.14 9.41 -10.88
N THR A 358 -2.26 9.73 -11.51
CA THR A 358 -2.39 10.89 -12.39
C THR A 358 -3.72 11.62 -12.18
N GLU A 359 -3.71 12.92 -12.42
CA GLU A 359 -4.90 13.78 -12.43
C GLU A 359 -5.25 14.26 -13.84
N ASN A 360 -4.56 13.70 -14.84
CA ASN A 360 -4.85 13.95 -16.24
C ASN A 360 -6.07 13.13 -16.67
N ASN A 361 -6.87 13.66 -17.59
CA ASN A 361 -8.04 12.95 -18.14
C ASN A 361 -7.67 11.98 -19.29
N PHE A 362 -6.38 11.62 -19.37
CA PHE A 362 -5.81 10.76 -20.41
C PHE A 362 -4.96 9.69 -19.75
N ALA A 363 -5.27 8.43 -20.06
CA ALA A 363 -4.53 7.32 -19.52
C ALA A 363 -3.24 7.05 -20.32
N PRO A 364 -2.06 7.01 -19.69
CA PRO A 364 -0.81 6.67 -20.36
C PRO A 364 -0.64 5.15 -20.49
N CYS A 365 -0.44 4.62 -21.71
CA CYS A 365 -0.12 3.21 -21.90
C CYS A 365 1.31 2.81 -21.47
N SER A 366 2.11 3.74 -20.94
CA SER A 366 3.47 3.46 -20.50
C SER A 366 3.56 2.77 -19.14
N GLN A 367 2.46 2.72 -18.37
CA GLN A 367 2.44 2.14 -17.03
C GLN A 367 1.58 0.87 -16.97
N PRO A 368 2.05 -0.20 -16.31
CA PRO A 368 1.29 -1.45 -16.18
C PRO A 368 0.04 -1.32 -15.30
N ALA A 369 0.03 -0.33 -14.41
CA ALA A 369 -1.12 0.02 -13.60
C ALA A 369 -1.20 1.55 -13.48
N VAL A 370 -2.40 2.13 -13.46
CA VAL A 370 -2.59 3.56 -13.24
C VAL A 370 -3.86 3.84 -12.43
N TRP A 371 -3.76 4.77 -11.48
CA TRP A 371 -4.90 5.38 -10.79
C TRP A 371 -5.09 6.80 -11.32
N MET A 372 -6.18 7.03 -12.05
CA MET A 372 -6.52 8.29 -12.67
C MET A 372 -7.65 8.96 -11.89
N ARG A 373 -7.38 10.11 -11.28
CA ARG A 373 -8.41 10.93 -10.64
C ARG A 373 -8.88 12.01 -11.62
N LEU A 374 -10.16 12.01 -11.95
CA LEU A 374 -10.71 12.91 -12.96
C LEU A 374 -11.05 14.28 -12.36
N GLY A 375 -10.74 15.33 -13.13
CA GLY A 375 -11.21 16.69 -12.87
C GLY A 375 -12.42 17.09 -13.74
N VAL A 376 -12.78 16.28 -14.74
CA VAL A 376 -13.88 16.53 -15.68
C VAL A 376 -14.67 15.26 -15.95
N SER A 377 -15.87 15.40 -16.52
CA SER A 377 -16.79 14.31 -16.84
C SER A 377 -16.46 13.52 -18.12
N THR A 378 -15.21 13.58 -18.59
CA THR A 378 -14.76 12.86 -19.78
C THR A 378 -13.40 12.25 -19.51
N ALA A 379 -13.19 11.01 -19.96
CA ALA A 379 -11.89 10.36 -19.93
C ALA A 379 -11.63 9.66 -21.26
N SER A 380 -10.41 9.77 -21.76
CA SER A 380 -9.99 9.10 -22.99
C SER A 380 -8.99 8.00 -22.67
N LEU A 381 -9.31 6.80 -23.15
CA LEU A 381 -8.48 5.61 -23.06
C LEU A 381 -7.61 5.51 -24.31
N SER A 382 -6.34 5.13 -24.13
CA SER A 382 -5.39 4.96 -25.22
C SER A 382 -5.22 3.48 -25.59
N GLU A 383 -4.71 3.23 -26.79
CA GLU A 383 -4.41 1.89 -27.29
C GLU A 383 -3.18 1.33 -26.58
N CYS A 384 -3.39 0.29 -25.76
CA CYS A 384 -2.31 -0.33 -25.00
C CYS A 384 -2.01 -1.72 -25.55
N THR A 385 -0.78 -1.91 -26.01
CA THR A 385 -0.30 -3.21 -26.53
C THR A 385 -0.04 -4.23 -25.42
N THR A 386 0.08 -3.77 -24.17
CA THR A 386 0.28 -4.62 -22.98
C THR A 386 -0.92 -4.55 -22.06
N PRO A 387 -1.36 -5.65 -21.43
CA PRO A 387 -2.45 -5.63 -20.46
C PRO A 387 -2.19 -4.69 -19.28
N GLN A 388 -3.18 -3.85 -18.97
CA GLN A 388 -3.08 -2.83 -17.92
C GLN A 388 -4.17 -2.93 -16.87
N LEU A 389 -3.84 -2.51 -15.65
CA LEU A 389 -4.83 -2.16 -14.64
C LEU A 389 -5.10 -0.66 -14.67
N MET A 390 -6.34 -0.25 -14.88
CA MET A 390 -6.74 1.14 -14.81
C MET A 390 -7.85 1.35 -13.79
N VAL A 391 -7.59 2.24 -12.83
CA VAL A 391 -8.62 2.72 -11.90
C VAL A 391 -8.97 4.16 -12.28
N ILE A 392 -10.22 4.43 -12.64
CA ILE A 392 -10.76 5.76 -12.89
C ILE A 392 -11.54 6.18 -11.65
N ASP A 393 -11.08 7.22 -10.96
CA ASP A 393 -11.74 7.81 -9.79
C ASP A 393 -12.44 9.12 -10.18
N ALA A 394 -13.75 9.02 -10.36
CA ALA A 394 -14.68 10.09 -10.72
C ALA A 394 -15.44 10.65 -9.50
N ARG A 395 -15.08 10.27 -8.27
CA ARG A 395 -15.74 10.76 -7.05
C ARG A 395 -15.54 12.28 -6.91
N GLY A 396 -16.64 13.02 -6.71
CA GLY A 396 -16.63 14.47 -6.53
C GLY A 396 -16.74 15.30 -7.82
N LEU A 397 -16.95 14.66 -8.98
CA LEU A 397 -17.26 15.40 -10.21
C LEU A 397 -18.68 15.99 -10.14
N SER A 398 -18.86 17.20 -10.68
CA SER A 398 -20.12 17.95 -10.67
C SER A 398 -21.11 17.56 -11.78
N GLY A 399 -20.97 16.39 -12.40
CA GLY A 399 -21.79 15.93 -13.54
C GLY A 399 -22.69 14.73 -13.22
N SER A 400 -23.73 14.55 -14.03
CA SER A 400 -24.62 13.37 -13.95
C SER A 400 -24.14 12.19 -14.80
N THR A 401 -23.20 12.43 -15.73
CA THR A 401 -22.68 11.42 -16.66
C THR A 401 -21.16 11.54 -16.77
N LEU A 402 -20.47 10.41 -16.86
CA LEU A 402 -19.07 10.26 -17.23
C LEU A 402 -18.99 9.59 -18.60
N ASP A 403 -18.43 10.29 -19.59
CA ASP A 403 -18.18 9.73 -20.92
C ASP A 403 -16.77 9.13 -20.99
N LEU A 404 -16.70 7.84 -21.32
CA LEU A 404 -15.47 7.10 -21.55
C LEU A 404 -15.27 6.90 -23.05
N ASN A 405 -14.26 7.56 -23.60
CA ASN A 405 -13.87 7.43 -24.99
C ASN A 405 -12.88 6.28 -25.14
N LEU A 406 -13.29 5.24 -25.85
CA LEU A 406 -12.44 4.10 -26.17
C LEU A 406 -11.62 4.39 -27.45
N PRO A 407 -10.44 3.78 -27.58
CA PRO A 407 -9.66 3.88 -28.81
C PRO A 407 -10.44 3.34 -30.01
N SER A 408 -10.40 4.04 -31.14
CA SER A 408 -11.29 3.78 -32.28
C SER A 408 -10.80 2.67 -33.21
N GLN A 409 -9.53 2.27 -33.15
CA GLN A 409 -8.94 1.31 -34.08
C GLN A 409 -8.58 -0.03 -33.43
N ASP A 410 -8.28 -0.06 -32.14
CA ASP A 410 -7.94 -1.29 -31.40
C ASP A 410 -8.72 -1.44 -30.08
N ALA A 411 -8.43 -2.51 -29.34
CA ALA A 411 -8.99 -2.81 -28.03
C ALA A 411 -8.11 -2.30 -26.90
N PHE A 412 -8.72 -1.73 -25.86
CA PHE A 412 -8.05 -1.65 -24.55
C PHE A 412 -7.88 -3.06 -23.99
N ARG A 413 -6.68 -3.39 -23.50
CA ARG A 413 -6.35 -4.71 -22.94
C ARG A 413 -6.13 -4.60 -21.43
N GLY A 414 -6.91 -5.32 -20.63
CA GLY A 414 -6.69 -5.48 -19.19
C GLY A 414 -7.93 -5.29 -18.32
N MET A 415 -7.77 -4.68 -17.16
CA MET A 415 -8.87 -4.42 -16.20
C MET A 415 -9.14 -2.93 -16.09
N LEU A 416 -10.40 -2.53 -16.27
CA LEU A 416 -10.88 -1.18 -16.03
C LEU A 416 -11.80 -1.18 -14.82
N TYR A 417 -11.44 -0.42 -13.79
CA TYR A 417 -12.24 -0.19 -12.61
C TYR A 417 -12.64 1.27 -12.54
N VAL A 418 -13.93 1.58 -12.63
CA VAL A 418 -14.43 2.95 -12.49
C VAL A 418 -15.10 3.11 -11.13
N ILE A 419 -14.72 4.15 -10.39
CA ILE A 419 -15.29 4.53 -9.10
C ILE A 419 -15.98 5.87 -9.30
N SER A 420 -17.27 5.96 -9.06
CA SER A 420 -18.01 7.22 -9.08
C SER A 420 -18.87 7.40 -7.84
N ASP A 421 -19.48 8.58 -7.72
CA ASP A 421 -20.53 8.80 -6.74
C ASP A 421 -21.80 8.01 -7.11
N LYS A 422 -22.65 7.76 -6.11
CA LYS A 422 -23.78 6.79 -6.15
C LYS A 422 -24.90 7.11 -7.16
N SER A 423 -24.75 8.09 -8.03
CA SER A 423 -25.77 8.53 -8.99
C SER A 423 -25.22 8.93 -10.36
N MET A 424 -23.93 8.72 -10.60
CA MET A 424 -23.33 9.07 -11.89
C MET A 424 -23.60 7.98 -12.91
N SER A 425 -24.06 8.37 -14.09
CA SER A 425 -24.17 7.45 -15.22
C SER A 425 -22.84 7.35 -15.96
N ILE A 426 -22.48 6.16 -16.44
CA ILE A 426 -21.27 5.97 -17.25
C ILE A 426 -21.71 5.62 -18.67
N SER A 427 -21.14 6.31 -19.66
CA SER A 427 -21.39 6.09 -21.08
C SER A 427 -20.10 5.74 -21.80
N MET A 428 -20.06 4.55 -22.41
CA MET A 428 -18.96 4.09 -23.26
C MET A 428 -19.38 4.21 -24.72
N GLN A 429 -19.00 5.32 -25.35
CA GLN A 429 -19.37 5.66 -26.72
C GLN A 429 -18.33 5.16 -27.75
N GLY A 430 -18.71 5.15 -29.03
CA GLY A 430 -17.83 4.75 -30.15
C GLY A 430 -17.69 3.24 -30.38
N ASN A 431 -16.87 2.87 -31.37
CA ASN A 431 -16.65 1.47 -31.80
C ASN A 431 -15.40 0.82 -31.20
N GLY A 432 -14.79 1.46 -30.20
CA GLY A 432 -13.64 0.89 -29.51
C GLY A 432 -14.01 -0.35 -28.71
N SER A 433 -13.02 -1.23 -28.55
CA SER A 433 -13.17 -2.55 -27.93
C SER A 433 -12.49 -2.66 -26.57
N PHE A 434 -12.88 -3.65 -25.78
CA PHE A 434 -12.27 -3.97 -24.49
C PHE A 434 -12.00 -5.47 -24.38
N ALA A 435 -10.75 -5.84 -24.13
CA ALA A 435 -10.31 -7.20 -23.90
C ALA A 435 -9.83 -7.37 -22.45
N GLY A 436 -10.53 -8.18 -21.66
CA GLY A 436 -10.32 -8.38 -20.23
C GLY A 436 -11.63 -8.14 -19.45
N ALA A 437 -11.58 -7.34 -18.39
CA ALA A 437 -12.73 -7.10 -17.53
C ALA A 437 -13.00 -5.64 -17.17
N VAL A 438 -14.28 -5.34 -16.97
CA VAL A 438 -14.77 -4.00 -16.64
C VAL A 438 -15.57 -4.05 -15.33
N VAL A 439 -15.22 -3.19 -14.39
CA VAL A 439 -15.88 -3.04 -13.10
C VAL A 439 -16.37 -1.59 -12.94
N MET A 440 -17.67 -1.42 -12.74
CA MET A 440 -18.34 -0.13 -12.66
C MET A 440 -18.96 0.08 -11.28
N ASP A 441 -18.33 0.90 -10.44
CA ASP A 441 -18.83 1.25 -9.11
C ASP A 441 -19.57 2.59 -9.12
N ILE A 442 -20.87 2.52 -9.43
CA ILE A 442 -21.71 3.68 -9.76
C ILE A 442 -22.95 3.88 -8.88
N GLY A 443 -23.19 3.01 -7.90
CA GLY A 443 -24.40 3.05 -7.09
C GLY A 443 -25.68 2.93 -7.94
N ASN A 444 -26.57 3.91 -7.85
CA ASN A 444 -27.86 3.96 -8.54
C ASN A 444 -27.78 4.61 -9.94
N GLY A 445 -26.57 4.90 -10.43
CA GLY A 445 -26.35 5.37 -11.79
C GLY A 445 -26.80 4.39 -12.87
N SER A 446 -26.69 4.81 -14.14
CA SER A 446 -26.91 3.94 -15.30
C SER A 446 -25.59 3.64 -16.00
N PHE A 447 -25.48 2.47 -16.63
CA PHE A 447 -24.34 2.13 -17.47
C PHE A 447 -24.83 1.98 -18.92
N SER A 448 -24.17 2.63 -19.87
CA SER A 448 -24.51 2.58 -21.28
C SER A 448 -23.29 2.15 -22.10
N MET A 449 -23.43 1.08 -22.89
CA MET A 449 -22.38 0.61 -23.81
C MET A 449 -22.97 0.38 -25.20
N ASN A 450 -22.63 1.27 -26.13
CA ASN A 450 -23.18 1.26 -27.50
C ASN A 450 -22.10 0.89 -28.53
N GLY A 451 -22.53 0.38 -29.70
CA GLY A 451 -21.64 0.02 -30.81
C GLY A 451 -21.20 -1.44 -30.81
N THR A 452 -20.43 -1.82 -31.83
CA THR A 452 -19.75 -3.12 -31.93
C THR A 452 -18.26 -2.93 -31.70
N GLY A 453 -17.56 -3.97 -31.25
CA GLY A 453 -16.12 -3.90 -31.16
C GLY A 453 -15.44 -4.12 -32.50
N ASN A 454 -14.21 -3.64 -32.58
CA ASN A 454 -13.21 -4.01 -33.55
C ASN A 454 -12.09 -4.78 -32.81
N PHE A 455 -12.13 -6.12 -32.81
CA PHE A 455 -11.08 -6.93 -32.19
C PHE A 455 -10.13 -7.45 -33.26
N ASN A 456 -8.83 -7.26 -33.06
CA ASN A 456 -7.78 -7.96 -33.81
C ASN A 456 -7.21 -9.13 -32.99
N MET A 457 -8.09 -9.84 -32.26
CA MET A 457 -7.77 -10.99 -31.40
C MET A 457 -8.90 -12.01 -31.44
N ASP A 458 -8.60 -13.26 -31.07
CA ASP A 458 -9.52 -14.41 -31.08
C ASP A 458 -10.63 -14.30 -30.03
N CYS A 459 -11.53 -13.33 -30.19
CA CYS A 459 -12.80 -13.33 -29.50
C CYS A 459 -13.89 -13.81 -30.45
N LYS A 460 -14.46 -14.99 -30.19
CA LYS A 460 -15.47 -15.58 -31.08
C LYS A 460 -16.68 -14.65 -31.21
N ASP A 461 -17.10 -14.38 -32.45
CA ASP A 461 -18.32 -13.63 -32.74
C ASP A 461 -19.51 -14.19 -31.95
N THR A 462 -20.36 -13.30 -31.44
CA THR A 462 -21.60 -13.68 -30.75
C THR A 462 -22.78 -13.55 -31.70
N GLN A 463 -23.76 -14.44 -31.58
CA GLN A 463 -25.05 -14.26 -32.26
C GLN A 463 -25.90 -13.26 -31.49
N ALA A 464 -26.32 -12.19 -32.15
CA ALA A 464 -27.31 -11.26 -31.65
C ALA A 464 -28.74 -11.87 -31.73
N GLU A 465 -29.71 -11.28 -31.04
CA GLU A 465 -31.12 -11.75 -31.04
C GLU A 465 -31.74 -11.80 -32.45
N ASP A 466 -31.25 -10.96 -33.36
CA ASP A 466 -31.65 -10.92 -34.78
C ASP A 466 -31.00 -12.02 -35.64
N GLY A 467 -30.20 -12.91 -35.04
CA GLY A 467 -29.47 -13.98 -35.73
C GLY A 467 -28.19 -13.54 -36.43
N THR A 468 -27.84 -12.25 -36.39
CA THR A 468 -26.61 -11.74 -37.00
C THR A 468 -25.40 -11.98 -36.10
N LYS A 469 -24.23 -12.27 -36.70
CA LYS A 469 -22.96 -12.31 -35.97
C LYS A 469 -22.50 -10.89 -35.72
N LYS A 470 -22.28 -10.52 -34.46
CA LYS A 470 -21.71 -9.23 -34.08
C LYS A 470 -20.40 -9.48 -33.34
N THR A 471 -19.37 -8.74 -33.76
CA THR A 471 -18.12 -8.68 -33.03
C THR A 471 -18.41 -8.07 -31.66
N PRO A 472 -18.06 -8.77 -30.56
CA PRO A 472 -18.31 -8.25 -29.22
C PRO A 472 -17.61 -6.91 -29.03
N LYS A 473 -18.10 -6.07 -28.12
CA LYS A 473 -17.38 -4.86 -27.68
C LYS A 473 -16.54 -5.14 -26.44
N LEU A 474 -16.97 -6.11 -25.63
CA LEU A 474 -16.25 -6.59 -24.44
C LEU A 474 -15.98 -8.08 -24.60
N CYS A 475 -14.70 -8.46 -24.48
CA CYS A 475 -14.21 -9.81 -24.59
C CYS A 475 -13.47 -10.19 -23.30
N TYR A 476 -13.97 -11.14 -22.52
CA TYR A 476 -13.23 -11.65 -21.37
C TYR A 476 -12.18 -12.68 -21.81
N ASP A 477 -10.95 -12.49 -21.33
CA ASP A 477 -9.78 -13.32 -21.63
C ASP A 477 -9.01 -13.55 -20.32
N GLU A 478 -8.91 -14.81 -19.90
CA GLU A 478 -8.28 -15.19 -18.64
C GLU A 478 -6.75 -14.94 -18.67
N ALA A 479 -6.10 -15.12 -19.82
CA ALA A 479 -4.66 -14.91 -19.94
C ALA A 479 -4.30 -13.42 -19.82
N ILE A 480 -5.11 -12.54 -20.40
CA ILE A 480 -5.00 -11.09 -20.20
C ILE A 480 -5.16 -10.74 -18.71
N MET A 481 -6.17 -11.29 -18.04
CA MET A 481 -6.40 -11.02 -16.61
C MET A 481 -5.30 -11.57 -15.71
N ALA A 482 -4.74 -12.74 -16.02
CA ALA A 482 -3.58 -13.29 -15.33
C ALA A 482 -2.35 -12.35 -15.47
N GLN A 483 -2.13 -11.82 -16.67
CA GLN A 483 -1.04 -10.87 -16.92
C GLN A 483 -1.25 -9.54 -16.19
N VAL A 484 -2.48 -9.01 -16.14
CA VAL A 484 -2.81 -7.83 -15.32
C VAL A 484 -2.46 -8.06 -13.86
N ASN A 485 -2.83 -9.22 -13.31
CA ASN A 485 -2.52 -9.56 -11.92
C ASN A 485 -1.01 -9.63 -11.67
N THR A 486 -0.25 -10.32 -12.54
CA THR A 486 1.22 -10.33 -12.46
C THR A 486 1.82 -8.94 -12.52
N ASN A 487 1.36 -8.11 -13.45
CA ASN A 487 1.81 -6.73 -13.62
C ASN A 487 1.54 -5.88 -12.37
N TYR A 488 0.36 -6.01 -11.79
CA TYR A 488 -0.04 -5.31 -10.57
C TYR A 488 0.77 -5.72 -9.34
N LEU A 489 0.95 -7.04 -9.13
CA LEU A 489 1.77 -7.58 -8.05
C LEU A 489 3.22 -7.06 -8.12
N ASN A 490 3.77 -6.92 -9.32
CA ASN A 490 5.14 -6.49 -9.54
C ASN A 490 5.37 -4.98 -9.38
N THR A 491 4.32 -4.14 -9.43
CA THR A 491 4.46 -2.67 -9.46
C THR A 491 3.82 -1.95 -8.28
N VAL A 492 2.59 -2.29 -7.89
CA VAL A 492 1.86 -1.58 -6.83
C VAL A 492 2.14 -2.17 -5.46
N LEU A 493 2.45 -3.47 -5.39
CA LEU A 493 2.64 -4.21 -4.14
C LEU A 493 4.08 -4.28 -3.65
N THR A 494 5.05 -4.03 -4.51
CA THR A 494 6.46 -3.86 -4.13
C THR A 494 6.70 -2.46 -3.56
N GLN A 495 5.94 -2.07 -2.52
CA GLN A 495 6.40 -1.01 -1.63
C GLN A 495 7.62 -1.53 -0.88
N THR A 496 8.78 -1.14 -1.39
CA THR A 496 10.03 -1.39 -0.69
C THR A 496 10.18 -0.28 0.34
N LEU A 497 9.65 -0.50 1.54
CA LEU A 497 9.76 0.51 2.58
C LEU A 497 11.18 0.52 3.14
N GLY A 498 11.73 1.72 3.25
CA GLY A 498 12.99 1.94 3.92
C GLY A 498 12.85 1.71 5.42
N VAL A 499 13.61 0.77 5.95
CA VAL A 499 13.80 0.57 7.38
C VAL A 499 15.12 1.23 7.77
N PHE A 500 15.06 2.08 8.79
CA PHE A 500 16.24 2.77 9.28
C PHE A 500 17.18 1.76 9.93
N LYS A 501 18.47 1.86 9.62
CA LYS A 501 19.52 1.15 10.34
C LYS A 501 20.53 2.11 10.91
N TYR A 502 20.62 2.12 12.23
CA TYR A 502 21.67 2.81 12.97
C TYR A 502 23.00 2.04 12.85
N ARG A 503 24.07 2.73 12.45
CA ARG A 503 25.45 2.22 12.53
C ARG A 503 26.28 3.19 13.39
N GLN A 504 27.13 2.61 14.23
CA GLN A 504 28.05 3.20 15.21
C GLN A 504 28.32 4.72 15.05
N ALA A 505 28.24 5.45 16.16
CA ALA A 505 28.55 6.88 16.20
C ALA A 505 30.04 7.14 16.49
N GLU A 506 30.64 8.09 15.77
CA GLU A 506 31.95 8.67 16.09
C GLU A 506 31.74 10.05 16.74
N TRP A 507 32.47 10.34 17.82
CA TRP A 507 32.31 11.55 18.63
C TRP A 507 33.54 12.44 18.54
N ASN A 508 33.33 13.76 18.41
CA ASN A 508 34.39 14.78 18.45
C ASN A 508 33.91 16.06 19.17
N GLU A 509 34.80 16.72 19.90
CA GLU A 509 34.58 18.10 20.36
C GLU A 509 34.86 19.09 19.22
N VAL A 510 34.01 20.11 19.06
CA VAL A 510 34.15 21.12 18.00
C VAL A 510 34.09 22.54 18.58
N ALA A 511 34.64 23.51 17.86
CA ALA A 511 34.60 24.90 18.30
C ALA A 511 33.14 25.39 18.40
N GLY A 512 32.74 25.93 19.56
CA GLY A 512 31.48 26.63 19.70
C GLY A 512 31.56 27.97 18.97
N SER A 513 30.64 28.21 18.04
CA SER A 513 30.50 29.47 17.31
C SER A 513 30.03 30.62 18.20
#